data_AF-A0A6J4UMG8-F1
#
_entry.id   AF-A0A6J4UMG8-F1
#
_cell.length_a   1.000
_cell.length_b   1.000
_cell.length_c   1.000
_cell.angle_alpha   90.00
_cell.angle_beta   90.00
_cell.angle_gamma   90.00
#
_symmetry.space_group_name_H-M   'P 1'
#
loop_
_entity.id
_entity.type
_entity.pdbx_description
1 polymer ?
#
loop_
_entity_poly.entity_id
_entity_poly.type
_entity_poly.pdbx_seq_one_letter_code
_entity_poly.pdbx_strand_id
1 'polypeptide(L)'
;MPNARWSRREVVATGLAAALTSRVRPVSAQPAAPAYALPIGRPGRLPGDGFLVRHGYACENTWYLPGYWHTGEDWYAVDGDTGGARIYAVADGEVDFAGSEYPGLVVIVRHAGDLYSMYGHLAHDPAVERGERVAA
;
A
#
# COMPACT_ATOMS: atom_id res chain seq x y z
N MET A 1 -0.99 -15.60 -65.13
CA MET A 1 -0.90 -15.61 -63.66
C MET A 1 -1.98 -16.54 -63.12
N PRO A 2 -1.64 -17.62 -62.37
CA PRO A 2 -2.66 -18.54 -61.87
C PRO A 2 -3.32 -18.01 -60.60
N ASN A 3 -4.65 -17.94 -60.60
CA ASN A 3 -5.45 -17.62 -59.43
C ASN A 3 -5.43 -18.81 -58.45
N ALA A 4 -4.78 -18.65 -57.30
CA ALA A 4 -4.84 -19.61 -56.21
C ALA A 4 -6.29 -19.73 -55.70
N ARG A 5 -6.95 -20.86 -55.99
CA ARG A 5 -8.28 -21.19 -55.45
C ARG A 5 -8.08 -21.93 -54.13
N TRP A 6 -8.25 -21.22 -53.04
CA TRP A 6 -8.24 -21.79 -51.69
C TRP A 6 -9.49 -22.64 -51.50
N SER A 7 -9.28 -23.89 -51.09
CA SER A 7 -10.36 -24.80 -50.73
C SER A 7 -11.00 -24.37 -49.40
N ARG A 8 -12.28 -24.70 -49.21
CA ARG A 8 -13.00 -24.42 -47.94
C ARG A 8 -12.30 -25.04 -46.72
N ARG A 9 -11.53 -26.12 -46.91
CA ARG A 9 -10.76 -26.77 -45.84
C ARG A 9 -9.55 -25.96 -45.41
N GLU A 10 -8.88 -25.29 -46.34
CA GLU A 10 -7.74 -24.42 -46.03
C GLU A 10 -8.21 -23.18 -45.25
N VAL A 11 -9.34 -22.59 -45.61
CA VAL A 11 -9.91 -21.44 -44.88
C VAL A 11 -10.24 -21.80 -43.42
N VAL A 12 -10.79 -22.99 -43.18
CA VAL A 12 -11.12 -23.45 -41.81
C VAL A 12 -9.87 -23.77 -40.99
N ALA A 13 -8.86 -24.39 -41.60
CA ALA A 13 -7.60 -24.71 -40.92
C ALA A 13 -6.83 -23.44 -40.48
N THR A 14 -6.80 -22.41 -41.33
CA THR A 14 -6.12 -21.14 -41.00
C THR A 14 -6.88 -20.37 -39.90
N GLY A 15 -8.22 -20.43 -39.89
CA GLY A 15 -9.04 -19.79 -38.85
C GLY A 15 -8.85 -20.41 -37.46
N LEU A 16 -8.71 -21.74 -37.37
CA LEU A 16 -8.47 -22.45 -36.10
C LEU A 16 -7.07 -22.17 -35.54
N ALA A 17 -6.04 -22.11 -36.38
CA ALA A 17 -4.67 -21.80 -35.95
C ALA A 17 -4.52 -20.36 -35.42
N ALA A 18 -5.23 -19.40 -36.01
CA ALA A 18 -5.25 -18.01 -35.53
C ALA A 18 -6.02 -17.84 -34.20
N ALA A 19 -7.08 -18.64 -33.99
CA ALA A 19 -7.86 -18.61 -32.75
C ALA A 19 -7.15 -19.27 -31.56
N LEU A 20 -6.26 -20.24 -31.82
CA LEU A 20 -5.48 -20.91 -30.78
C LEU A 20 -4.26 -20.09 -30.33
N THR A 21 -3.68 -19.28 -31.21
CA THR A 21 -2.55 -18.39 -30.87
C THR A 21 -2.99 -17.11 -30.16
N SER A 22 -4.22 -16.64 -30.35
CA SER A 22 -4.74 -15.45 -29.67
C SER A 22 -5.07 -15.66 -28.17
N ARG A 23 -5.27 -16.92 -27.74
CA ARG A 23 -5.58 -17.28 -26.34
C ARG A 23 -4.36 -17.39 -25.44
N VAL A 24 -3.15 -17.29 -25.99
CA VAL A 24 -1.89 -17.35 -25.23
C VAL A 24 -1.21 -15.99 -25.24
N ARG A 25 -1.98 -14.91 -25.02
CA ARG A 25 -1.36 -13.71 -24.47
C ARG A 25 -1.06 -14.01 -23.00
N PRO A 26 0.21 -14.04 -22.56
CA PRO A 26 0.48 -14.06 -21.14
C PRO A 26 -0.25 -12.87 -20.53
N VAL A 27 -1.18 -13.15 -19.61
CA VAL A 27 -1.68 -12.13 -18.71
C VAL A 27 -0.49 -11.81 -17.83
N SER A 28 0.28 -10.80 -18.23
CA SER A 28 1.24 -10.19 -17.32
C SER A 28 0.44 -9.67 -16.15
N ALA A 29 0.72 -10.16 -14.94
CA ALA A 29 0.26 -9.48 -13.73
C ALA A 29 0.64 -8.00 -13.87
N GLN A 30 -0.25 -7.10 -13.47
CA GLN A 30 0.12 -5.69 -13.31
C GLN A 30 1.47 -5.66 -12.56
N PRO A 31 2.43 -4.79 -12.96
CA PRO A 31 3.61 -4.56 -12.13
C PRO A 31 3.09 -4.35 -10.72
N ALA A 32 3.58 -5.14 -9.75
CA ALA A 32 3.02 -5.19 -8.42
C ALA A 32 2.82 -3.75 -7.97
N ALA A 33 1.56 -3.34 -7.80
CA ALA A 33 1.24 -2.12 -7.07
C ALA A 33 2.08 -2.14 -5.78
N PRO A 34 2.45 -0.99 -5.21
CA PRO A 34 3.21 -0.98 -3.97
C PRO A 34 2.58 -2.00 -3.02
N ALA A 35 3.38 -2.94 -2.53
CA ALA A 35 2.88 -3.96 -1.63
C ALA A 35 2.53 -3.23 -0.33
N TYR A 36 1.25 -2.86 -0.19
CA TYR A 36 0.80 -2.13 0.96
C TYR A 36 0.62 -3.07 2.15
N ALA A 37 1.17 -2.70 3.30
CA ALA A 37 1.04 -3.40 4.58
C ALA A 37 0.29 -2.55 5.61
N LEU A 38 -0.23 -3.19 6.66
CA LEU A 38 -0.85 -2.48 7.78
C LEU A 38 0.25 -1.83 8.66
N PRO A 39 0.06 -0.57 9.10
CA PRO A 39 1.13 0.25 9.67
C PRO A 39 1.49 -0.07 11.12
N ILE A 40 0.76 -0.98 11.78
CA ILE A 40 0.87 -1.21 13.22
C ILE A 40 0.81 -2.71 13.53
N GLY A 41 1.49 -3.17 14.57
CA GLY A 41 1.35 -4.55 15.04
C GLY A 41 2.04 -4.84 16.36
N ARG A 42 1.96 -6.11 16.78
CA ARG A 42 2.66 -6.63 17.96
C ARG A 42 3.64 -7.73 17.57
N PRO A 43 4.75 -7.92 18.32
CA PRO A 43 5.67 -9.01 18.07
C PRO A 43 4.95 -10.37 18.04
N GLY A 44 5.26 -11.19 17.03
CA GLY A 44 4.69 -12.53 16.88
C GLY A 44 3.25 -12.58 16.35
N ARG A 45 2.68 -11.45 15.94
CA ARG A 45 1.36 -11.36 15.30
C ARG A 45 1.47 -10.76 13.90
N LEU A 46 0.46 -11.00 13.08
CA LEU A 46 0.34 -10.31 11.79
C LEU A 46 0.14 -8.81 12.04
N PRO A 47 0.70 -7.92 11.18
CA PRO A 47 0.36 -6.50 11.22
C PRO A 47 -1.16 -6.29 11.21
N GLY A 48 -1.65 -5.36 12.03
CA GLY A 48 -3.06 -5.04 12.24
C GLY A 48 -3.80 -5.93 13.25
N ASP A 49 -3.30 -7.12 13.58
CA ASP A 49 -4.00 -8.03 14.50
C ASP A 49 -4.11 -7.42 15.91
N GLY A 50 -5.34 -7.34 16.42
CA GLY A 50 -5.65 -6.73 17.71
C GLY A 50 -5.77 -5.19 17.69
N PHE A 51 -5.85 -4.57 16.52
CA PHE A 51 -6.04 -3.12 16.37
C PHE A 51 -7.29 -2.76 15.56
N LEU A 52 -7.82 -1.56 15.80
CA LEU A 52 -8.94 -0.97 15.08
C LEU A 52 -8.64 0.48 14.70
N VAL A 53 -9.23 0.96 13.62
CA VAL A 53 -9.26 2.38 13.28
C VAL A 53 -10.37 3.03 14.10
N ARG A 54 -9.99 3.88 15.06
CA ARG A 54 -10.94 4.54 15.96
C ARG A 54 -11.46 5.84 15.38
N HIS A 55 -10.61 6.57 14.68
CA HIS A 55 -10.95 7.73 13.86
C HIS A 55 -10.38 7.54 12.47
N GLY A 56 -11.25 7.61 11.46
CA GLY A 56 -10.89 7.36 10.07
C GLY A 56 -10.45 8.61 9.31
N TYR A 57 -10.05 8.42 8.07
CA TYR A 57 -9.79 9.51 7.14
C TYR A 57 -11.10 10.23 6.77
N ALA A 58 -11.03 11.54 6.62
CA ALA A 58 -12.14 12.41 6.23
C ALA A 58 -13.39 12.23 7.11
N CYS A 59 -13.20 12.00 8.41
CA CYS A 59 -14.24 12.15 9.42
C CYS A 59 -14.03 13.43 10.22
N GLU A 60 -15.07 13.91 10.90
CA GLU A 60 -14.92 15.02 11.84
C GLU A 60 -14.01 14.60 13.02
N ASN A 61 -13.10 15.47 13.41
CA ASN A 61 -12.31 15.32 14.63
C ASN A 61 -13.22 15.59 15.83
N THR A 62 -13.70 14.54 16.49
CA THR A 62 -14.71 14.70 17.54
C THR A 62 -14.13 14.95 18.94
N TRP A 63 -12.80 14.91 19.12
CA TRP A 63 -12.18 14.87 20.46
C TRP A 63 -11.38 16.11 20.82
N TYR A 64 -10.49 16.55 19.93
CA TYR A 64 -9.56 17.65 20.22
C TYR A 64 -9.95 18.93 19.48
N LEU A 65 -10.53 18.80 18.28
CA LEU A 65 -10.89 19.92 17.42
C LEU A 65 -12.24 19.70 16.71
N PRO A 66 -13.37 19.73 17.44
CA PRO A 66 -14.71 19.63 16.83
C PRO A 66 -14.88 20.59 15.65
N GLY A 67 -15.52 20.13 14.58
CA GLY A 67 -15.69 20.85 13.32
C GLY A 67 -14.52 20.79 12.33
N TYR A 68 -13.36 20.25 12.72
CA TYR A 68 -12.22 20.05 11.81
C TYR A 68 -12.24 18.65 11.18
N TRP A 69 -11.77 18.52 9.94
CA TRP A 69 -11.65 17.23 9.26
C TRP A 69 -10.35 16.51 9.65
N HIS A 70 -10.46 15.20 9.88
CA HIS A 70 -9.33 14.33 10.15
C HIS A 70 -8.66 13.87 8.85
N THR A 71 -7.37 14.14 8.69
CA THR A 71 -6.62 13.87 7.45
C THR A 71 -5.85 12.55 7.47
N GLY A 72 -6.06 11.70 8.47
CA GLY A 72 -5.38 10.42 8.63
C GLY A 72 -6.26 9.37 9.32
N GLU A 73 -5.64 8.32 9.84
CA GLU A 73 -6.30 7.29 10.63
C GLU A 73 -5.63 7.18 11.99
N ASP A 74 -6.44 7.13 13.05
CA ASP A 74 -5.94 6.85 14.39
C ASP A 74 -6.19 5.37 14.74
N TRP A 75 -5.10 4.64 14.96
CA TRP A 75 -5.11 3.21 15.26
C TRP A 75 -5.02 2.97 16.76
N TYR A 76 -5.94 2.16 17.30
CA TYR A 76 -6.02 1.81 18.70
C TYR A 76 -5.98 0.30 18.90
N ALA A 77 -5.36 -0.16 19.99
CA ALA A 77 -5.55 -1.54 20.42
C ALA A 77 -7.04 -1.78 20.72
N VAL A 78 -7.58 -2.92 20.29
CA VAL A 78 -8.96 -3.33 20.59
C VAL A 78 -9.16 -3.43 22.11
N ASP A 79 -8.15 -3.96 22.80
CA ASP A 79 -8.12 -4.12 24.25
C ASP A 79 -6.92 -3.39 24.87
N GLY A 80 -7.18 -2.56 25.87
CA GLY A 80 -6.14 -1.90 26.67
C GLY A 80 -5.47 -0.71 25.98
N ASP A 81 -4.17 -0.54 26.24
CA ASP A 81 -3.35 0.57 25.77
C ASP A 81 -2.57 0.22 24.48
N THR A 82 -2.37 1.22 23.62
CA THR A 82 -1.64 1.09 22.34
C THR A 82 -0.12 1.14 22.54
N GLY A 83 0.37 1.50 23.73
CA GLY A 83 1.78 1.51 24.08
C GLY A 83 2.47 0.17 23.82
N GLY A 84 3.71 0.27 23.31
CA GLY A 84 4.51 -0.89 22.92
C GLY A 84 4.11 -1.56 21.60
N ALA A 85 3.12 -1.02 20.87
CA ALA A 85 2.90 -1.41 19.49
C ALA A 85 4.10 -1.01 18.62
N ARG A 86 4.40 -1.84 17.63
CA ARG A 86 5.39 -1.54 16.59
C ARG A 86 4.72 -0.86 15.42
N ILE A 87 5.38 0.14 14.87
CA ILE A 87 4.96 0.83 13.65
C ILE A 87 5.82 0.32 12.50
N TYR A 88 5.19 0.06 11.36
CA TYR A 88 5.82 -0.47 10.15
C TYR A 88 5.55 0.45 8.98
N ALA A 89 6.52 0.54 8.06
CA ALA A 89 6.30 1.24 6.81
C ALA A 89 5.19 0.52 6.01
N VAL A 90 4.21 1.28 5.54
CA VAL A 90 3.09 0.71 4.74
C VAL A 90 3.53 0.29 3.35
N ALA A 91 4.67 0.79 2.86
CA ALA A 91 5.24 0.44 1.57
C ALA A 91 6.73 0.75 1.56
N ASP A 92 7.48 0.16 0.63
CA ASP A 92 8.88 0.51 0.38
C ASP A 92 9.05 2.02 0.13
N GLY A 93 10.13 2.59 0.63
CA GLY A 93 10.36 4.03 0.48
C GLY A 93 11.66 4.54 1.06
N GLU A 94 11.76 5.85 1.11
CA GLU A 94 12.86 6.60 1.72
C GLU A 94 12.31 7.52 2.80
N VAL A 95 12.94 7.55 3.97
CA VAL A 95 12.54 8.42 5.07
C VAL A 95 12.84 9.87 4.69
N ASP A 96 11.79 10.67 4.46
CA ASP A 96 11.92 12.08 4.13
C ASP A 96 12.08 12.96 5.38
N PHE A 97 11.49 12.53 6.49
CA PHE A 97 11.58 13.18 7.80
C PHE A 97 11.55 12.15 8.93
N ALA A 98 12.38 12.37 9.97
CA ALA A 98 12.31 11.68 11.25
C ALA A 98 12.71 12.67 12.35
N GLY A 99 11.80 12.93 13.30
CA GLY A 99 12.06 13.89 14.37
C GLY A 99 10.80 14.28 15.14
N SER A 100 10.90 15.34 15.93
CA SER A 100 9.77 15.89 16.70
C SER A 100 9.26 17.17 16.05
N GLU A 101 8.03 17.14 15.55
CA GLU A 101 7.28 18.27 14.97
C GLU A 101 5.80 18.03 15.25
N TYR A 102 4.91 19.02 15.20
CA TYR A 102 3.47 18.74 15.38
C TYR A 102 3.02 17.54 14.49
N PRO A 103 2.37 16.49 15.03
CA PRO A 103 1.74 16.40 16.35
C PRO A 103 2.53 15.61 17.44
N GLY A 104 3.85 15.46 17.33
CA GLY A 104 4.71 14.78 18.30
C GLY A 104 5.99 14.23 17.67
N LEU A 105 6.44 13.04 18.07
CA LEU A 105 7.43 12.32 17.27
C LEU A 105 6.75 11.80 15.99
N VAL A 106 7.36 12.11 14.85
CA VAL A 106 6.84 11.86 13.51
C VAL A 106 7.92 11.25 12.62
N VAL A 107 7.51 10.28 11.81
CA VAL A 107 8.28 9.80 10.65
C VAL A 107 7.43 10.00 9.39
N ILE A 108 8.05 10.52 8.33
CA ILE A 108 7.44 10.62 6.99
C ILE A 108 8.28 9.80 6.02
N VAL A 109 7.62 8.90 5.28
CA VAL A 109 8.26 8.07 4.25
C VAL A 109 7.71 8.48 2.89
N ARG A 110 8.61 8.77 1.96
CA ARG A 110 8.32 9.00 0.55
C ARG A 110 8.41 7.69 -0.21
N HIS A 111 7.37 7.40 -1.00
CA HIS A 111 7.22 6.18 -1.77
C HIS A 111 7.31 6.47 -3.28
N ALA A 112 7.18 5.41 -4.09
CA ALA A 112 7.06 5.55 -5.54
C ALA A 112 5.84 6.41 -5.92
N GLY A 113 5.98 7.21 -6.98
CA GLY A 113 4.92 8.09 -7.48
C GLY A 113 4.66 9.33 -6.62
N ASP A 114 5.65 9.76 -5.82
CA ASP A 114 5.56 10.91 -4.91
C ASP A 114 4.38 10.83 -3.93
N LEU A 115 4.07 9.60 -3.52
CA LEU A 115 3.16 9.32 -2.42
C LEU A 115 3.92 9.38 -1.09
N TYR A 116 3.24 9.80 -0.02
CA TYR A 116 3.83 9.91 1.30
C TYR A 116 2.95 9.22 2.34
N SER A 117 3.59 8.56 3.30
CA SER A 117 2.95 8.11 4.54
C SER A 117 3.55 8.85 5.72
N MET A 118 2.71 9.21 6.70
CA MET A 118 3.11 9.88 7.93
C MET A 118 2.71 9.02 9.12
N TYR A 119 3.63 8.82 10.06
CA TYR A 119 3.43 8.08 11.29
C TYR A 119 3.64 9.03 12.46
N GLY A 120 2.55 9.43 13.13
CA GLY A 120 2.59 10.41 14.21
C GLY A 120 2.41 9.79 15.60
N HIS A 121 2.56 10.63 16.63
CA HIS A 121 2.37 10.26 18.04
C HIS A 121 3.22 9.08 18.52
N LEU A 122 4.44 8.96 17.98
CA LEU A 122 5.36 7.89 18.36
C LEU A 122 5.85 8.08 19.81
N ALA A 123 5.94 6.98 20.57
CA ALA A 123 6.32 7.01 21.99
C ALA A 123 7.84 7.05 22.24
N HIS A 124 8.63 6.66 21.25
CA HIS A 124 10.09 6.54 21.33
C HIS A 124 10.74 7.15 20.11
N ASP A 125 12.02 7.48 20.23
CA ASP A 125 12.83 7.93 19.09
C ASP A 125 12.73 6.92 17.95
N PRO A 126 12.49 7.38 16.70
CA PRO A 126 12.42 6.51 15.55
C PRO A 126 13.68 5.66 15.41
N ALA A 127 13.51 4.39 15.05
CA ALA A 127 14.63 3.50 14.74
C ALA A 127 15.23 3.75 13.34
N VAL A 128 14.86 4.86 12.70
CA VAL A 128 15.23 5.22 11.34
C VAL A 128 15.62 6.69 11.27
N GLU A 129 16.48 7.02 10.31
CA GLU A 129 16.94 8.40 10.07
C GLU A 129 16.53 8.91 8.69
N ARG A 130 16.52 10.24 8.52
CA ARG A 130 16.27 10.86 7.21
C ARG A 130 17.26 10.34 6.15
N GLY A 131 16.75 9.97 4.98
CA GLY A 131 17.50 9.41 3.86
C GLY A 131 17.65 7.88 3.90
N GLU A 132 17.23 7.23 4.99
CA GLU A 132 17.23 5.77 5.10
C GLU A 132 16.18 5.14 4.19
N ARG A 133 16.48 3.95 3.63
CA ARG A 133 15.52 3.14 2.88
C ARG A 133 14.81 2.16 3.80
N VAL A 134 13.48 2.13 3.71
CA VAL A 134 12.62 1.19 4.42
C VAL A 134 11.91 0.26 3.46
N ALA A 135 11.61 -0.95 3.92
CA ALA A 135 10.82 -1.95 3.21
C ALA A 135 9.58 -2.31 4.04
N ALA A 136 8.48 -2.64 3.35
CA ALA A 136 7.25 -3.13 3.97
C ALA A 136 7.29 -4.63 4.29
#